data_AF-A0A955V8B7-F1
#
_entry.id   AF-A0A955V8B7-F1
#
_cell.length_a   1.000
_cell.length_b   1.000
_cell.length_c   1.000
_cell.angle_alpha   90.00
_cell.angle_beta   90.00
_cell.angle_gamma   90.00
#
_symmetry.space_group_name_H-M   'P 1'
#
loop_
_entity.id
_entity.type
_entity.pdbx_description
1 polymer ?
#
loop_
_entity_poly.entity_id
_entity_poly.type
_entity_poly.pdbx_seq_one_letter_code
_entity_poly.pdbx_strand_id
1 'polypeptide(L)'
;MEIKNMDLPTRRRLIQLACVAAWSDMNLADVEKEVVLNLARELELGEDDTQRVKSWLANGPPDFDPYDIPLAHRQAFLEAFTQVIAADGRIDPEESEAIRLIRELVS
;
A
#
# COMPACT_ATOMS: atom_id res chain seq x y z
N MET A 1 10.30 9.16 -6.52
CA MET A 1 8.83 9.14 -6.40
C MET A 1 8.36 10.57 -6.16
N GLU A 2 7.51 11.16 -7.00
CA GLU A 2 6.95 12.52 -6.84
C GLU A 2 5.89 12.59 -5.72
N ILE A 3 6.17 11.95 -4.58
CA ILE A 3 5.31 11.90 -3.39
C ILE A 3 4.92 13.32 -2.94
N LYS A 4 5.82 14.28 -3.15
CA LYS A 4 5.71 15.68 -2.74
C LYS A 4 4.57 16.45 -3.41
N ASN A 5 4.03 15.96 -4.54
CA ASN A 5 2.94 16.63 -5.26
C ASN A 5 1.57 15.98 -5.00
N MET A 6 1.48 14.98 -4.11
CA MET A 6 0.20 14.34 -3.76
C MET A 6 -0.53 15.11 -2.67
N ASP A 7 -1.84 15.32 -2.86
CA ASP A 7 -2.69 15.82 -1.80
C ASP A 7 -2.82 14.80 -0.64
N LEU A 8 -3.28 15.27 0.53
CA LEU A 8 -3.41 14.40 1.70
C LEU A 8 -4.37 13.21 1.48
N PRO A 9 -5.54 13.37 0.83
CA PRO A 9 -6.41 12.24 0.47
C PRO A 9 -5.71 11.17 -0.36
N THR A 10 -4.93 11.56 -1.37
CA THR A 10 -4.19 10.62 -2.23
C THR A 10 -3.13 9.86 -1.44
N ARG A 11 -2.39 10.55 -0.56
CA ARG A 11 -1.39 9.90 0.31
C ARG A 11 -2.02 8.88 1.27
N ARG A 12 -3.19 9.21 1.83
CA ARG A 12 -3.97 8.28 2.66
C ARG A 12 -4.43 7.04 1.89
N ARG A 13 -4.83 7.23 0.63
CA ARG A 13 -5.26 6.12 -0.23
C ARG A 13 -4.07 5.22 -0.59
N LEU A 14 -2.87 5.80 -0.80
CA LEU A 14 -1.66 5.04 -1.04
C LEU A 14 -1.31 4.13 0.14
N ILE A 15 -1.33 4.67 1.36
CA ILE A 15 -1.00 3.87 2.54
C ILE A 15 -2.08 2.83 2.88
N GLN A 16 -3.34 3.10 2.54
CA GLN A 16 -4.41 2.11 2.64
C GLN A 16 -4.13 0.94 1.69
N LEU A 17 -3.78 1.22 0.42
CA LEU A 17 -3.43 0.18 -0.54
C LEU A 17 -2.24 -0.65 -0.06
N ALA A 18 -1.21 -0.01 0.48
CA ALA A 18 -0.06 -0.68 1.08
C ALA A 18 -0.49 -1.63 2.22
N CYS A 19 -1.41 -1.21 3.10
CA CYS A 19 -1.95 -2.09 4.13
C CYS A 19 -2.75 -3.26 3.56
N VAL A 20 -3.52 -3.05 2.47
CA VAL A 20 -4.28 -4.12 1.79
C VAL A 20 -3.33 -5.15 1.19
N ALA A 21 -2.24 -4.68 0.57
CA ALA A 21 -1.19 -5.53 0.03
C ALA A 21 -0.60 -6.45 1.11
N ALA A 22 -0.21 -5.84 2.23
CA ALA A 22 0.42 -6.54 3.34
C ALA A 22 -0.53 -7.51 4.07
N TRP A 23 -1.85 -7.37 3.89
CA TRP A 23 -2.86 -8.29 4.44
C TRP A 23 -3.31 -9.36 3.45
N SER A 24 -2.85 -9.32 2.20
CA SER A 24 -3.42 -10.12 1.11
C SER A 24 -3.15 -11.63 1.23
N ASP A 25 -2.05 -12.02 1.88
CA ASP A 25 -1.68 -13.40 2.16
C ASP A 25 -2.14 -13.90 3.54
N MET A 26 -2.88 -13.07 4.29
CA MET A 26 -3.28 -13.29 5.69
C MET A 26 -2.11 -13.57 6.67
N ASN A 27 -0.87 -13.28 6.28
CA ASN A 27 0.32 -13.64 7.04
C ASN A 27 1.32 -12.47 7.15
N LEU A 28 0.80 -11.33 7.58
CA LEU A 28 1.54 -10.09 7.76
C LEU A 28 2.76 -10.24 8.69
N ALA A 29 3.94 -10.26 8.10
CA ALA A 29 5.22 -10.35 8.79
C ALA A 29 5.64 -8.99 9.40
N ASP A 30 6.51 -9.03 10.41
CA ASP A 30 7.01 -7.80 11.05
C ASP A 30 7.82 -6.93 10.09
N VAL A 31 8.51 -7.53 9.11
CA VAL A 31 9.25 -6.81 8.06
C VAL A 31 8.32 -5.98 7.18
N GLU A 32 7.15 -6.51 6.82
CA GLU A 32 6.17 -5.80 5.99
C GLU A 32 5.51 -4.66 6.76
N LYS A 33 5.23 -4.86 8.06
CA LYS A 33 4.76 -3.78 8.95
C LYS A 33 5.74 -2.62 8.98
N GLU A 34 7.04 -2.91 9.07
CA GLU A 34 8.06 -1.87 9.06
C GLU A 34 8.12 -1.12 7.72
N VAL A 35 8.00 -1.82 6.59
CA VAL A 35 7.95 -1.18 5.26
C VAL A 35 6.74 -0.25 5.14
N VAL A 36 5.55 -0.69 5.55
CA VAL A 36 4.34 0.15 5.53
C VAL A 36 4.51 1.36 6.45
N LEU A 37 5.07 1.19 7.66
CA LEU A 37 5.31 2.32 8.57
C LEU A 37 6.38 3.29 8.04
N ASN A 38 7.39 2.81 7.32
CA ASN A 38 8.38 3.66 6.65
C ASN A 38 7.73 4.46 5.52
N LEU A 39 6.90 3.81 4.69
CA LEU A 39 6.13 4.48 3.64
C LEU A 39 5.21 5.57 4.22
N ALA A 40 4.55 5.32 5.35
CA ALA A 40 3.73 6.33 6.03
C ALA A 40 4.55 7.59 6.43
N ARG A 41 5.80 7.40 6.85
CA ARG A 41 6.72 8.51 7.16
C ARG A 41 7.17 9.25 5.90
N GLU A 42 7.49 8.54 4.83
CA GLU A 42 7.85 9.13 3.53
C GLU A 42 6.70 9.92 2.90
N LEU A 43 5.46 9.50 3.15
CA LEU A 43 4.25 10.22 2.78
C LEU A 43 3.96 11.43 3.68
N GLU A 44 4.79 11.72 4.70
CA GLU A 44 4.57 12.82 5.65
C GLU A 44 3.16 12.78 6.26
N LEU A 45 2.68 11.58 6.58
CA LEU A 45 1.39 11.40 7.26
C LEU A 45 1.49 11.85 8.71
N GLY A 46 0.46 12.57 9.18
CA GLY A 46 0.38 13.04 10.55
C GLY A 46 0.24 11.91 11.57
N GLU A 47 0.23 12.26 12.86
CA GLU A 47 0.13 11.29 13.95
C GLU A 47 -1.18 10.48 13.91
N ASP A 48 -2.31 11.14 13.65
CA ASP A 48 -3.63 10.49 13.48
C ASP A 48 -3.63 9.46 12.34
N ASP A 49 -3.00 9.83 11.22
CA ASP A 49 -2.86 8.95 10.06
C ASP A 49 -1.99 7.74 10.40
N THR A 50 -0.88 7.96 11.11
CA THR A 50 0.03 6.90 11.54
C THR A 50 -0.65 5.92 12.50
N GLN A 51 -1.48 6.41 13.44
CA GLN A 51 -2.25 5.53 14.34
C GLN A 51 -3.28 4.70 13.58
N ARG A 52 -3.92 5.27 12.57
CA ARG A 52 -4.79 4.53 11.65
C ARG A 52 -4.06 3.40 10.94
N VAL A 53 -2.89 3.68 10.39
CA VAL A 53 -2.06 2.69 9.70
C VAL A 53 -1.69 1.55 10.64
N LYS A 54 -1.28 1.85 11.89
CA LYS A 54 -1.02 0.82 12.91
C LYS A 54 -2.25 -0.03 13.20
N SER A 55 -3.43 0.60 13.29
CA SER A 55 -4.69 -0.11 13.49
C SER A 55 -5.02 -1.04 12.31
N TRP A 56 -4.80 -0.59 11.07
CA TRP A 56 -4.99 -1.41 9.88
C TRP A 56 -4.01 -2.58 9.80
N LEU A 57 -2.74 -2.35 10.14
CA LEU A 57 -1.75 -3.44 10.25
C LEU A 57 -2.13 -4.45 11.34
N ALA A 58 -2.80 -4.04 12.41
CA ALA A 58 -3.19 -4.94 13.50
C ALA A 58 -4.51 -5.70 13.24
N ASN A 59 -5.48 -5.09 12.56
CA ASN A 59 -6.86 -5.60 12.48
C ASN A 59 -7.37 -5.81 11.05
N GLY A 60 -6.58 -5.46 10.05
CA GLY A 60 -6.99 -5.38 8.66
C GLY A 60 -7.41 -3.95 8.26
N PRO A 61 -7.07 -3.49 7.04
CA PRO A 61 -7.59 -2.25 6.48
C PRO A 61 -9.07 -2.41 6.08
N PRO A 62 -9.83 -1.30 5.96
CA PRO A 62 -11.17 -1.32 5.37
C PRO A 62 -11.10 -1.62 3.87
N ASP A 63 -12.23 -2.08 3.32
CA ASP A 63 -12.39 -2.37 1.90
C ASP A 63 -11.83 -1.25 1.02
N PHE A 64 -11.08 -1.67 0.00
CA PHE A 64 -10.40 -0.79 -0.94
C PHE A 64 -10.95 -1.06 -2.34
N ASP A 65 -11.62 -0.06 -2.92
CA ASP A 65 -12.00 -0.09 -4.33
C ASP A 65 -10.84 0.48 -5.16
N PRO A 66 -10.20 -0.33 -6.02
CA PRO A 66 -9.08 0.14 -6.80
C PRO A 66 -9.49 1.01 -8.00
N TYR A 67 -10.79 1.09 -8.34
CA TYR A 67 -11.31 2.08 -9.29
C TYR A 67 -11.33 3.52 -8.73
N ASP A 68 -11.24 3.69 -7.40
CA ASP A 68 -11.15 5.01 -6.77
C ASP A 68 -9.78 5.70 -6.98
N ILE A 69 -8.76 4.98 -7.49
CA ILE A 69 -7.42 5.53 -7.69
C ILE A 69 -7.43 6.48 -8.90
N PRO A 70 -7.11 7.78 -8.73
CA PRO A 70 -7.02 8.71 -9.85
C PRO A 70 -5.99 8.24 -10.87
N LEU A 71 -6.34 8.35 -12.16
CA LEU A 71 -5.52 7.83 -13.26
C LEU A 71 -4.06 8.34 -13.23
N ALA A 72 -3.87 9.59 -12.81
CA ALA A 72 -2.55 10.22 -12.67
C ALA A 72 -1.65 9.59 -11.59
N HIS A 73 -2.21 8.85 -10.63
CA HIS A 73 -1.47 8.29 -9.48
C HIS A 73 -1.34 6.77 -9.52
N ARG A 74 -2.06 6.12 -10.42
CA ARG A 74 -2.09 4.66 -10.63
C ARG A 74 -0.71 4.00 -10.68
N GLN A 75 0.24 4.60 -11.38
CA GLN A 75 1.61 4.07 -11.45
C GLN A 75 2.32 4.10 -10.09
N ALA A 76 2.19 5.19 -9.34
CA ALA A 76 2.77 5.30 -8.00
C ALA A 76 2.13 4.31 -7.01
N PHE A 77 0.84 4.05 -7.17
CA PHE A 77 0.11 3.04 -6.40
C PHE A 77 0.60 1.62 -6.68
N LEU A 78 0.81 1.27 -7.95
CA LEU A 78 1.36 -0.03 -8.33
C LEU A 78 2.78 -0.23 -7.81
N GLU A 79 3.61 0.82 -7.85
CA GLU A 79 4.98 0.78 -7.33
C GLU A 79 4.99 0.56 -5.82
N ALA A 80 4.20 1.31 -5.05
CA ALA A 80 4.10 1.15 -3.61
C ALA A 80 3.57 -0.25 -3.23
N PHE A 81 2.53 -0.74 -3.93
CA PHE A 81 1.99 -2.09 -3.74
C PHE A 81 3.06 -3.16 -3.96
N THR A 82 3.81 -3.05 -5.07
CA THR A 82 4.88 -3.99 -5.41
C THR A 82 6.02 -3.96 -4.39
N GLN A 83 6.38 -2.77 -3.88
CA GLN A 83 7.43 -2.63 -2.86
C GLN A 83 7.07 -3.30 -1.54
N VAL A 84 5.80 -3.21 -1.13
CA VAL A 84 5.33 -3.81 0.12
C VAL A 84 5.33 -5.33 0.01
N ILE A 85 4.80 -5.87 -1.08
CA ILE A 85 4.76 -7.31 -1.31
C ILE A 85 6.15 -7.91 -1.46
N ALA A 86 7.04 -7.24 -2.21
CA ALA A 86 8.40 -7.74 -2.40
C ALA A 86 9.34 -7.47 -1.19
N ALA A 87 8.81 -6.99 -0.06
CA ALA A 87 9.61 -6.57 1.09
C ALA A 87 10.39 -7.71 1.75
N ASP A 88 9.88 -8.93 1.68
CA ASP A 88 10.53 -10.12 2.25
C ASP A 88 11.61 -10.71 1.32
N GLY A 89 11.82 -10.10 0.15
CA GLY A 89 12.84 -10.47 -0.82
C GLY A 89 12.44 -11.59 -1.78
N ARG A 90 11.19 -12.07 -1.71
CA ARG A 90 10.61 -13.02 -2.67
C ARG A 90 9.25 -12.49 -3.15
N ILE A 91 8.81 -13.02 -4.28
CA ILE A 91 7.44 -12.85 -4.78
C ILE A 91 6.96 -14.25 -5.09
N ASP A 92 5.99 -14.75 -4.35
CA ASP A 92 5.38 -16.04 -4.57
C ASP A 92 4.31 -15.98 -5.70
N PRO A 93 3.74 -17.12 -6.13
CA PRO A 93 2.76 -17.12 -7.21
C PRO A 93 1.48 -16.33 -6.89
N GLU A 94 1.06 -16.28 -5.63
CA GLU A 94 -0.16 -15.60 -5.19
C GLU A 94 0.04 -14.08 -5.20
N GLU A 95 1.20 -13.63 -4.70
CA GLU A 95 1.67 -12.26 -4.76
C GLU A 95 1.88 -11.77 -6.21
N SER A 96 2.44 -12.63 -7.06
CA SER A 96 2.63 -12.32 -8.49
C SER A 96 1.30 -12.10 -9.20
N GLU A 97 0.30 -12.92 -8.90
CA GLU A 97 -1.04 -12.77 -9.47
C GLU A 97 -1.73 -11.50 -8.95
N ALA A 98 -1.58 -11.17 -7.67
CA ALA A 98 -2.10 -9.92 -7.12
C ALA A 98 -1.49 -8.68 -7.81
N ILE A 99 -0.16 -8.68 -8.05
CA ILE A 99 0.52 -7.61 -8.80
C ILE A 99 -0.01 -7.53 -10.24
N ARG A 100 -0.23 -8.66 -10.91
CA ARG A 100 -0.76 -8.72 -12.28
C ARG A 100 -2.17 -8.12 -12.34
N LEU A 101 -3.06 -8.50 -11.42
CA LEU A 101 -4.43 -8.02 -11.37
C LEU A 101 -4.49 -6.51 -11.13
N ILE A 102 -3.70 -5.98 -10.20
CA ILE A 102 -3.65 -4.53 -9.98
C ILE A 102 -3.09 -3.82 -11.21
N ARG A 103 -2.03 -4.35 -11.84
CA ARG A 103 -1.46 -3.79 -13.07
C ARG A 103 -2.49 -3.67 -14.19
N GLU A 104 -3.31 -4.69 -14.41
CA GLU A 104 -4.37 -4.68 -15.43
C GLU A 104 -5.49 -3.68 -15.11
N LEU A 105 -5.79 -3.48 -13.82
CA LEU A 105 -6.84 -2.57 -13.40
C LEU A 105 -6.38 -1.11 -13.43
N VAL A 106 -5.08 -0.87 -13.27
CA VAL A 106 -4.51 0.48 -13.29
C VAL A 106 -3.95 0.90 -14.66
N SER A 107 -3.81 -0.02 -15.62
CA SER A 107 -3.49 0.30 -17.03
C SER A 107 -4.67 0.97 -17.75
#